data_AF-A0A645GRC7-F1
#
_entry.id   AF-A0A645GRC7-F1
#
_cell.length_a   1.000
_cell.length_b   1.000
_cell.length_c   1.000
_cell.angle_alpha   90.00
_cell.angle_beta   90.00
_cell.angle_gamma   90.00
#
_symmetry.space_group_name_H-M   'P 1'
#
loop_
_entity.id
_entity.type
_entity.pdbx_description
1 polymer ?
#
loop_
_entity_poly.entity_id
_entity_poly.type
_entity_poly.pdbx_seq_one_letter_code
_entity_poly.pdbx_strand_id
1 'polypeptide(L)' 'MIVEALIEKAREIDIAEMTLEVRASNETAKNLYAKYGFKIAGIRKEYYQDNKEDAIIMWKSMKELG' A
#
# COMPACT_ATOMS: atom_id res chain seq x y z
N MET A 1 4.37 -10.47 -10.44
CA MET A 1 3.56 -9.23 -10.64
C MET A 1 4.43 -8.01 -10.29
N ILE A 2 4.16 -6.77 -10.74
CA ILE A 2 5.03 -5.61 -10.41
C ILE A 2 5.13 -5.38 -8.89
N VAL A 3 4.00 -5.48 -8.16
CA VAL A 3 3.97 -5.30 -6.70
C VAL A 3 4.88 -6.31 -5.98
N GLU A 4 4.86 -7.56 -6.42
CA GLU A 4 5.72 -8.63 -5.90
C GLU A 4 7.20 -8.35 -6.15
N ALA A 5 7.56 -7.97 -7.38
CA ALA A 5 8.95 -7.61 -7.71
C ALA A 5 9.45 -6.41 -6.90
N LEU A 6 8.60 -5.43 -6.62
CA LEU A 6 8.95 -4.29 -5.76
C LEU A 6 9.13 -4.71 -4.29
N ILE A 7 8.33 -5.66 -3.80
CA ILE A 7 8.48 -6.22 -2.45
C ILE A 7 9.79 -7.01 -2.35
N GLU A 8 10.10 -7.85 -3.34
CA GLU A 8 11.37 -8.57 -3.41
C GLU A 8 12.54 -7.60 -3.42
N LYS A 9 12.47 -6.56 -4.27
CA LYS A 9 13.52 -5.55 -4.30
C LYS A 9 13.69 -4.84 -2.96
N ALA A 10 12.59 -4.47 -2.30
CA ALA A 10 12.63 -3.84 -0.98
C ALA A 10 13.30 -4.74 0.07
N ARG A 11 13.11 -6.07 0.01
CA ARG A 11 13.83 -7.03 0.87
C ARG A 11 15.32 -7.05 0.58
N GLU A 12 15.71 -7.08 -0.69
CA GLU A 12 17.13 -7.13 -1.09
C GLU A 12 17.95 -5.92 -0.58
N ILE A 13 17.29 -4.77 -0.40
CA ILE A 13 17.93 -3.53 0.06
C ILE A 13 17.56 -3.17 1.50
N ASP A 14 17.08 -4.14 2.29
CA ASP A 14 16.78 -4.00 3.72
C ASP A 14 15.82 -2.85 4.07
N ILE A 15 14.85 -2.57 3.20
CA ILE A 15 13.78 -1.61 3.51
C ILE A 15 12.84 -2.20 4.54
N ALA A 16 12.66 -1.49 5.66
CA ALA A 16 11.83 -1.94 6.76
C ALA A 16 10.33 -1.92 6.44
N GLU A 17 9.87 -0.95 5.66
CA GLU A 17 8.45 -0.69 5.41
C GLU A 17 8.20 -0.11 4.02
N MET A 18 7.06 -0.46 3.42
CA MET A 18 6.56 0.11 2.17
C MET A 18 5.20 0.76 2.42
N THR A 19 4.94 1.92 1.80
CA THR A 19 3.65 2.59 1.85
C THR A 19 3.12 2.86 0.44
N LEU A 20 1.80 2.93 0.31
CA LEU A 20 1.11 3.39 -0.88
C LEU A 20 -0.18 4.12 -0.53
N GLU A 21 -0.65 4.94 -1.45
CA GLU A 21 -1.97 5.55 -1.44
C GLU A 21 -2.83 4.98 -2.57
N VAL A 22 -4.05 4.55 -2.25
CA VAL A 22 -5.02 4.02 -3.22
C VAL A 22 -6.36 4.73 -3.06
N ARG A 23 -7.05 4.99 -4.17
CA ARG A 23 -8.40 5.57 -4.19
C ARG A 23 -9.35 4.80 -3.27
N ALA A 24 -10.12 5.53 -2.46
CA ALA A 24 -11.08 4.94 -1.54
C ALA A 24 -12.11 4.04 -2.24
N SER A 25 -12.52 4.37 -3.46
CA SER A 25 -13.47 3.59 -4.25
C SER A 25 -12.87 2.35 -4.94
N ASN A 26 -11.54 2.23 -5.04
CA ASN A 26 -10.91 1.17 -5.83
C ASN A 26 -10.74 -0.13 -5.02
N GLU A 27 -11.86 -0.83 -4.79
CA GLU A 27 -11.87 -2.10 -4.05
C GLU A 27 -10.97 -3.16 -4.66
N THR A 28 -10.88 -3.23 -5.99
CA THR A 28 -10.02 -4.20 -6.69
C THR A 28 -8.55 -4.01 -6.32
N ALA A 29 -8.06 -2.77 -6.36
CA ALA A 29 -6.67 -2.47 -5.99
C ALA A 29 -6.43 -2.65 -4.48
N LYS A 30 -7.37 -2.21 -3.63
CA LYS A 30 -7.27 -2.43 -2.17
C LYS A 30 -7.15 -3.92 -1.84
N ASN A 31 -7.97 -4.76 -2.45
CA ASN A 31 -7.92 -6.22 -2.28
C ASN A 31 -6.62 -6.82 -2.82
N LEU A 32 -6.10 -6.31 -3.95
CA LEU A 32 -4.82 -6.73 -4.48
C LEU A 32 -3.68 -6.46 -3.47
N TYR A 33 -3.59 -5.24 -2.95
CA TYR A 33 -2.54 -4.88 -1.98
C TYR A 33 -2.68 -5.64 -0.66
N ALA A 34 -3.92 -5.86 -0.20
CA ALA A 34 -4.19 -6.67 0.98
C ALA A 34 -3.65 -8.12 0.83
N LYS A 35 -3.81 -8.74 -0.35
CA LYS A 35 -3.23 -10.07 -0.64
C LYS A 35 -1.70 -10.11 -0.53
N TYR A 36 -1.03 -8.99 -0.79
CA TYR A 36 0.43 -8.86 -0.63
C TYR A 36 0.86 -8.43 0.79
N GLY A 37 -0.09 -8.35 1.72
CA GLY A 37 0.17 -8.06 3.14
C GLY A 37 0.27 -6.57 3.48
N PHE A 38 -0.19 -5.68 2.60
CA PHE A 38 -0.42 -4.28 2.97
C PHE A 38 -1.67 -4.17 3.87
N LYS A 39 -1.60 -3.31 4.88
CA LYS A 39 -2.67 -3.04 5.84
C LYS A 39 -3.04 -1.57 5.82
N ILE A 40 -4.31 -1.25 6.03
CA ILE A 40 -4.76 0.14 6.13
C ILE A 40 -4.11 0.80 7.34
N ALA A 41 -3.52 1.98 7.15
CA ALA A 41 -2.87 2.76 8.20
C ALA A 41 -3.52 4.15 8.39
N GLY A 42 -4.31 4.62 7.42
CA GLY A 42 -4.97 5.92 7.53
C GLY A 42 -5.71 6.34 6.27
N ILE A 43 -6.27 7.54 6.32
CA ILE A 43 -7.02 8.16 5.22
C ILE A 43 -6.50 9.58 5.03
N ARG A 44 -6.17 9.94 3.79
CA ARG A 44 -5.98 11.34 3.38
C ARG A 44 -7.27 11.83 2.73
N LYS A 45 -7.92 12.80 3.37
CA LYS A 45 -9.15 13.40 2.86
C LYS A 45 -8.89 14.21 1.60
N GLU A 46 -9.78 14.11 0.62
CA GLU A 46 -9.76 14.88 -0.63
C GLU A 46 -8.39 14.86 -1.35
N TYR A 47 -7.67 13.74 -1.27
CA TYR A 47 -6.30 13.62 -1.76
C TYR A 47 -6.19 13.70 -3.28
N TYR A 48 -7.11 13.05 -3.99
CA TYR A 48 -7.14 13.09 -5.45
C TYR A 48 -7.86 14.36 -5.92
N GLN A 49 -7.11 15.26 -6.55
CA GLN A 49 -7.59 16.61 -6.90
C GLN A 49 -8.66 16.63 -7.99
N ASP A 50 -8.76 15.58 -8.80
CA ASP A 50 -9.68 15.50 -9.93
C ASP A 50 -11.14 15.35 -9.48
N ASN A 51 -11.39 14.63 -8.41
CA ASN A 51 -12.74 14.36 -7.90
C ASN A 51 -12.88 14.54 -6.39
N LYS A 52 -11.86 15.11 -5.73
CA LYS A 52 -11.76 15.24 -4.26
C LYS A 52 -11.95 13.91 -3.53
N GLU A 53 -11.56 12.81 -4.16
CA GLU A 53 -11.69 11.51 -3.56
C GLU A 53 -10.59 11.29 -2.51
N ASP A 54 -10.99 10.63 -1.42
CA ASP A 54 -10.09 10.22 -0.37
C ASP A 54 -9.08 9.16 -0.87
N ALA A 55 -7.88 9.19 -0.29
CA ALA A 55 -6.92 8.12 -0.44
C ALA A 55 -6.79 7.29 0.83
N ILE A 56 -6.82 5.98 0.68
CA ILE A 56 -6.48 5.03 1.73
C ILE A 56 -4.96 4.85 1.71
N ILE A 57 -4.33 5.13 2.83
CA ILE A 57 -2.90 4.85 3.04
C ILE A 57 -2.78 3.41 3.51
N MET A 58 -1.96 2.61 2.82
CA MET A 58 -1.70 1.23 3.20
C MET A 58 -0.19 1.00 3.39
N TRP A 59 0.17 0.26 4.45
CA TRP A 59 1.54 -0.03 4.84
C TRP A 59 1.82 -1.53 4.85
N LYS A 60 3.02 -1.92 4.43
CA LYS A 60 3.55 -3.27 4.58
C LYS A 60 4.85 -3.19 5.37
N SER A 61 4.90 -3.88 6.50
CA SER A 61 6.14 -4.09 7.24
C SER A 61 6.88 -5.32 6.71
N MET A 62 8.20 -5.21 6.58
CA MET A 62 9.11 -6.26 6.14
C MET A 62 9.82 -6.97 7.30
N LYS A 63 9.62 -6.48 8.53
CA LYS A 63 10.13 -7.13 9.74
C LYS A 63 9.37 -8.44 9.94
N GLU A 64 10.11 -9.55 10.03
CA GLU A 64 9.53 -10.79 10.55
C GLU A 64 9.16 -10.57 12.02
N LEU A 65 7.95 -10.99 12.40
CA LEU A 65 7.65 -11.25 13.80
C LEU A 65 8.50 -12.46 14.16
N GLY A 66 9.63 -12.22 14.83
CA GLY A 66 10.49 -13.26 15.37
C GLY A 66 9.79 -14.13 16.41
#